data_AF-A0A7S3EWD7-F1
#
_entry.id   AF-A0A7S3EWD7-F1
#
_cell.length_a   1.000
_cell.length_b   1.000
_cell.length_c   1.000
_cell.angle_alpha   90.00
_cell.angle_beta   90.00
_cell.angle_gamma   90.00
#
_symmetry.space_group_name_H-M   'P 1'
#
loop_
_entity.id
_entity.type
_entity.pdbx_description
1 polymer ?
#
loop_
_entity_poly.entity_id
_entity_poly.type
_entity_poly.pdbx_seq_one_letter_code
_entity_poly.pdbx_strand_id
1 'polypeptide(L)'
;GQSGGEVGGQAFCISNGEPLIANEYYSAVQYFYQQATSRPFAVVYLPRNLMVLLAHVVEVIQRVTKRRLSGEIALLTPAMFAVARCSYGFSYDKARQLLGYSPLYTVDEAVQRTVHLWHMQKEEKNDKPSKTP
;
A
#
# COMPACT_ATOMS: atom_id res chain seq x y z
N GLY A 1 11.58 -0.52 -36.77
CA GLY A 1 12.00 0.68 -36.02
C GLY A 1 11.00 1.76 -36.28
N GLN A 2 10.21 2.10 -35.26
CA GLN A 2 9.34 3.29 -35.15
C GLN A 2 8.70 3.21 -33.75
N SER A 3 8.68 4.32 -32.99
CA SER A 3 7.65 4.66 -31.97
C SER A 3 8.12 5.71 -30.93
N GLY A 4 9.30 6.32 -31.04
CA GLY A 4 9.73 7.36 -30.09
C GLY A 4 8.80 8.59 -30.03
N GLY A 5 8.04 8.87 -31.10
CA GLY A 5 7.07 9.96 -31.17
C GLY A 5 5.63 9.59 -30.76
N GLU A 6 5.30 8.30 -30.65
CA GLU A 6 3.89 7.86 -30.45
C GLU A 6 3.47 7.84 -28.98
N VAL A 7 4.39 7.88 -28.03
CA VAL A 7 4.08 7.77 -26.58
C VAL A 7 4.00 9.12 -25.86
N GLY A 8 4.45 10.21 -26.50
CA GLY A 8 4.50 11.54 -25.89
C GLY A 8 3.11 12.12 -25.61
N GLY A 9 2.88 12.60 -24.38
CA GLY A 9 1.62 13.26 -23.98
C GLY A 9 0.45 12.31 -23.66
N GLN A 10 0.67 11.00 -23.73
CA GLN A 10 -0.37 10.01 -23.47
C GLN A 10 -0.40 9.58 -22.00
N ALA A 11 -1.60 9.50 -21.41
CA ALA A 11 -1.81 8.82 -20.14
C ALA A 11 -1.93 7.31 -20.35
N PHE A 12 -1.30 6.55 -19.46
CA PHE A 12 -1.33 5.10 -19.42
C PHE A 12 -1.76 4.64 -18.03
N CYS A 13 -2.62 3.65 -17.97
CA CYS A 13 -2.96 2.99 -16.71
C CYS A 13 -1.97 1.83 -16.51
N ILE A 14 -1.32 1.80 -15.35
CA ILE A 14 -0.43 0.73 -14.94
C ILE A 14 -1.16 -0.09 -13.88
N SER A 15 -1.44 -1.35 -14.20
CA SER A 15 -2.13 -2.29 -13.31
C SER A 15 -1.62 -3.70 -13.58
N ASN A 16 -1.66 -4.52 -12.53
CA ASN A 16 -1.43 -5.95 -12.51
C ASN A 16 -2.46 -6.75 -13.34
N GLY A 17 -3.65 -6.18 -13.63
CA GLY A 17 -4.69 -6.91 -14.36
C GLY A 17 -5.41 -7.99 -13.56
N GLU A 18 -5.07 -8.16 -12.29
CA GLU A 18 -5.70 -9.09 -11.36
C GLU A 18 -6.61 -8.25 -10.43
N PRO A 19 -7.93 -8.22 -10.68
CA PRO A 19 -8.86 -7.51 -9.80
C PRO A 19 -8.88 -8.20 -8.44
N LEU A 20 -8.76 -7.41 -7.38
CA LEU A 20 -8.66 -7.90 -6.01
C LEU A 20 -9.55 -7.07 -5.10
N ILE A 21 -10.33 -7.72 -4.24
CA ILE A 21 -11.08 -7.00 -3.20
C ILE A 21 -10.25 -6.87 -1.93
N ALA A 22 -10.54 -5.83 -1.13
CA ALA A 22 -9.76 -5.52 0.07
C ALA A 22 -9.65 -6.70 1.06
N ASN A 23 -10.71 -7.48 1.23
CA ASN A 23 -10.69 -8.65 2.12
C ASN A 23 -9.76 -9.77 1.62
N GLU A 24 -9.69 -10.01 0.30
CA GLU A 24 -8.76 -10.97 -0.28
C GLU A 24 -7.32 -10.51 -0.06
N TYR A 25 -7.05 -9.22 -0.30
CA TYR A 25 -5.75 -8.62 -0.02
C TYR A 25 -5.34 -8.80 1.45
N TYR A 26 -6.22 -8.46 2.40
CA TYR A 26 -5.92 -8.63 3.82
C TYR A 26 -5.72 -10.10 4.22
N SER A 27 -6.45 -11.01 3.61
CA SER A 27 -6.29 -12.46 3.83
C SER A 27 -4.94 -12.96 3.33
N ALA A 28 -4.51 -12.52 2.15
CA ALA A 28 -3.18 -12.82 1.60
C ALA A 28 -2.07 -12.27 2.50
N VAL A 29 -2.18 -11.01 2.93
CA VAL A 29 -1.22 -10.40 3.88
C VAL A 29 -1.16 -11.19 5.17
N GLN A 30 -2.30 -11.55 5.77
CA GLN A 30 -2.35 -12.33 7.01
C GLN A 30 -1.69 -13.70 6.85
N TYR A 31 -1.97 -14.39 5.75
CA TYR A 31 -1.38 -15.71 5.45
C TYR A 31 0.15 -15.63 5.35
N PHE A 32 0.67 -14.74 4.50
CA PHE A 32 2.11 -14.60 4.31
C PHE A 32 2.82 -14.02 5.55
N TYR A 33 2.15 -13.16 6.32
CA TYR A 33 2.68 -12.64 7.58
C TYR A 33 2.87 -13.74 8.60
N GLN A 34 1.86 -14.62 8.74
CA GLN A 34 1.95 -15.74 9.66
C GLN A 34 3.05 -16.72 9.24
N GLN A 35 3.23 -16.95 7.94
CA GLN A 35 4.36 -17.75 7.45
C GLN A 35 5.72 -17.13 7.77
N ALA A 36 5.87 -15.82 7.55
CA ALA A 36 7.15 -15.14 7.75
C ALA A 36 7.51 -15.01 9.24
N THR A 37 6.53 -14.75 10.11
CA THR A 37 6.78 -14.36 11.51
C THR A 37 6.40 -15.41 12.55
N SER A 38 5.69 -16.47 12.14
CA SER A 38 5.01 -17.42 13.05
C SER A 38 4.05 -16.74 14.05
N ARG A 39 3.58 -15.51 13.76
CA ARG A 39 2.67 -14.74 14.61
C ARG A 39 1.36 -14.45 13.88
N PRO A 40 0.22 -14.38 14.61
CA PRO A 40 -1.04 -14.00 14.00
C PRO A 40 -1.03 -12.51 13.62
N PHE A 41 -1.57 -12.19 12.44
CA PHE A 41 -1.90 -10.82 12.05
C PHE A 41 -3.39 -10.56 12.32
N ALA A 42 -3.69 -9.61 13.20
CA ALA A 42 -5.06 -9.30 13.58
C ALA A 42 -5.64 -8.20 12.68
N VAL A 43 -6.67 -8.53 11.91
CA VAL A 43 -7.48 -7.56 11.16
C VAL A 43 -8.70 -7.20 11.99
N VAL A 44 -8.84 -5.92 12.34
CA VAL A 44 -9.97 -5.43 13.15
C VAL A 44 -10.88 -4.57 12.28
N TYR A 45 -12.16 -4.92 12.24
CA TYR A 45 -13.18 -4.16 11.54
C TYR A 45 -13.78 -3.09 12.46
N LEU A 46 -13.68 -1.83 12.03
CA LEU A 46 -14.21 -0.68 12.77
C LEU A 46 -15.38 -0.04 12.01
N PRO A 47 -16.39 0.49 12.71
CA PRO A 47 -17.46 1.24 12.07
C PRO A 47 -16.92 2.43 11.28
N ARG A 48 -17.48 2.65 10.10
CA ARG A 48 -17.09 3.73 9.19
C ARG A 48 -17.07 5.10 9.87
N ASN A 49 -18.14 5.46 10.57
CA ASN A 49 -18.28 6.79 11.17
C ASN A 49 -17.17 7.04 12.20
N LEU A 50 -16.76 5.99 12.92
CA LEU A 50 -15.65 6.06 13.86
C LEU A 50 -14.32 6.30 13.14
N MET A 51 -14.04 5.58 12.05
CA MET A 51 -12.81 5.79 11.26
C MET A 51 -12.73 7.19 10.64
N VAL A 52 -13.84 7.69 10.11
CA VAL A 52 -13.90 9.05 9.56
C VAL A 52 -13.67 10.10 10.65
N LEU A 53 -14.27 9.92 11.83
CA LEU A 53 -14.06 10.81 12.97
C LEU A 53 -12.58 10.82 13.39
N LEU A 54 -11.97 9.65 13.56
CA LEU A 54 -10.56 9.52 13.92
C LEU A 54 -9.65 10.19 12.88
N ALA A 55 -9.93 10.02 11.59
CA ALA A 55 -9.16 10.64 10.52
C ALA A 55 -9.22 12.18 10.59
N HIS A 56 -10.39 12.77 10.88
CA HIS A 56 -10.50 14.22 11.05
C HIS A 56 -9.79 14.70 12.32
N VAL A 57 -9.86 13.95 13.43
CA VAL A 57 -9.13 14.29 14.66
C VAL A 57 -7.62 14.31 14.40
N VAL A 58 -7.09 13.27 13.74
CA VAL A 58 -5.67 13.21 13.37
C VAL A 58 -5.29 14.38 12.45
N GLU A 59 -6.12 14.72 11.48
CA GLU A 59 -5.86 15.86 10.59
C GLU A 59 -5.85 17.20 11.36
N VAL A 60 -6.79 17.41 12.29
CA VAL A 60 -6.80 18.61 13.14
C VAL A 60 -5.54 18.68 14.00
N ILE A 61 -5.15 17.57 14.63
CA ILE A 61 -3.91 17.51 15.42
C ILE A 61 -2.71 17.84 14.53
N GLN A 62 -2.62 17.27 13.32
CA GLN A 62 -1.55 17.58 12.38
C GLN A 62 -1.53 19.07 11.98
N ARG A 63 -2.70 19.70 11.78
CA ARG A 63 -2.77 21.15 11.49
C ARG A 63 -2.29 21.99 12.68
N VAL A 64 -2.74 21.68 13.90
CA VAL A 64 -2.36 22.39 15.13
C VAL A 64 -0.87 22.23 15.44
N THR A 65 -0.34 21.02 15.26
CA THR A 65 1.07 20.71 15.54
C THR A 65 2.03 21.10 14.41
N LYS A 66 1.55 21.77 13.35
CA LYS A 66 2.33 22.10 12.15
C LYS A 66 3.00 20.85 11.53
N ARG A 67 2.26 19.75 11.46
CA ARG A 67 2.67 18.44 10.89
C ARG A 67 3.88 17.81 11.57
N ARG A 68 4.02 18.02 12.89
CA ARG A 68 5.06 17.35 13.71
C ARG A 68 4.70 15.92 14.10
N LEU A 69 3.48 15.46 13.78
CA LEU A 69 3.08 14.08 14.00
C LEU A 69 3.83 13.19 13.02
N SER A 70 4.67 12.28 13.53
CA SER A 70 5.45 11.34 12.75
C SER A 70 4.95 9.92 12.97
N GLY A 71 5.16 9.04 11.98
CA GLY A 71 4.81 7.63 12.04
C GLY A 71 3.49 7.29 11.36
N GLU A 72 3.04 6.05 11.56
CA GLU A 72 1.91 5.46 10.82
C GLU A 72 0.58 6.15 11.10
N ILE A 73 0.40 6.70 12.32
CA ILE A 73 -0.81 7.44 12.70
C ILE A 73 -0.99 8.69 11.83
N ALA A 74 0.09 9.34 11.39
CA ALA A 74 0.00 10.52 10.55
C ALA A 74 -0.60 10.23 9.16
N LEU A 75 -0.61 8.97 8.73
CA LEU A 75 -1.21 8.55 7.45
C LEU A 75 -2.74 8.51 7.52
N LEU A 76 -3.33 8.43 8.71
CA LEU A 76 -4.77 8.37 8.92
C LEU A 76 -5.42 9.75 8.71
N THR A 77 -5.49 10.18 7.46
CA THR A 77 -6.18 11.42 7.04
C THR A 77 -7.48 11.09 6.31
N PRO A 78 -8.47 12.00 6.29
CA PRO A 78 -9.74 11.76 5.61
C PRO A 78 -9.55 11.48 4.11
N ALA A 79 -8.59 12.15 3.48
CA ALA A 79 -8.23 11.94 2.08
C ALA A 79 -7.68 10.53 1.85
N MET A 80 -6.73 10.07 2.67
CA MET A 80 -6.18 8.72 2.55
C MET A 80 -7.25 7.66 2.80
N PHE A 81 -8.11 7.86 3.80
CA PHE A 81 -9.22 6.95 4.09
C PHE A 81 -10.23 6.89 2.94
N ALA A 82 -10.51 8.02 2.28
CA ALA A 82 -11.37 8.05 1.09
C ALA A 82 -10.76 7.24 -0.05
N VAL A 83 -9.47 7.41 -0.35
CA VAL A 83 -8.76 6.64 -1.38
C VAL A 83 -8.75 5.14 -1.07
N ALA A 84 -8.40 4.77 0.17
CA ALA A 84 -8.35 3.36 0.60
C ALA A 84 -9.71 2.65 0.52
N ARG A 85 -10.80 3.42 0.52
CA ARG A 85 -12.17 2.92 0.41
C ARG A 85 -12.65 2.75 -1.03
N CYS A 86 -12.00 3.38 -1.99
CA CYS A 86 -12.45 3.34 -3.37
C CYS A 86 -12.08 2.00 -4.01
N SER A 87 -12.96 1.51 -4.87
CA SER A 87 -12.72 0.34 -5.72
C SER A 87 -12.56 0.83 -7.15
N TYR A 88 -11.37 0.65 -7.73
CA TYR A 88 -11.06 1.04 -9.10
C TYR A 88 -10.59 -0.18 -9.88
N GLY A 89 -11.06 -0.31 -11.12
CA GLY A 89 -10.53 -1.24 -12.11
C GLY A 89 -9.84 -0.45 -13.22
N PHE A 90 -8.64 -0.86 -13.60
CA PHE A 90 -7.86 -0.21 -14.65
C PHE A 90 -7.45 -1.24 -15.71
N SER A 91 -7.66 -0.93 -16.99
CA SER A 91 -7.08 -1.73 -18.07
C SER A 91 -5.67 -1.20 -18.39
N TYR A 92 -4.71 -2.12 -18.48
CA TYR A 92 -3.34 -1.82 -18.89
C TYR A 92 -3.07 -2.13 -20.38
N ASP A 93 -4.11 -2.43 -21.17
CA ASP A 93 -3.97 -2.85 -22.59
C ASP A 93 -3.16 -1.85 -23.42
N LYS A 94 -3.40 -0.56 -23.18
CA LYS A 94 -2.68 0.52 -23.85
C LYS A 94 -1.19 0.53 -23.49
N ALA A 95 -0.86 0.29 -22.23
CA ALA A 95 0.53 0.21 -21.76
C ALA A 95 1.21 -1.05 -22.33
N ARG A 96 0.49 -2.17 -22.40
CA ARG A 96 0.99 -3.41 -22.99
C ARG A 96 1.35 -3.23 -24.47
N GLN A 97 0.47 -2.61 -25.25
CA GLN A 97 0.66 -2.43 -26.69
C GLN A 97 1.75 -1.42 -27.04
N LEU A 98 1.75 -0.25 -26.38
CA LEU A 98 2.64 0.86 -26.76
C LEU A 98 3.96 0.89 -25.98
N LEU A 99 3.98 0.36 -24.75
CA LEU A 99 5.17 0.36 -23.89
C LEU A 99 5.78 -1.05 -23.74
N GLY A 100 5.15 -2.09 -24.28
CA GLY A 100 5.55 -3.48 -24.00
C GLY A 100 5.40 -3.86 -22.52
N TYR A 101 4.56 -3.12 -21.76
CA TYR A 101 4.41 -3.33 -20.33
C TYR A 101 3.80 -4.71 -20.03
N SER A 102 4.38 -5.40 -19.06
CA SER A 102 3.83 -6.60 -18.44
C SER A 102 4.13 -6.61 -16.93
N PRO A 103 3.19 -7.03 -16.07
CA PRO A 103 3.44 -7.20 -14.64
C PRO A 103 4.57 -8.22 -14.40
N LEU A 104 5.53 -7.87 -13.55
CA LEU A 104 6.67 -8.74 -13.25
C LEU A 104 6.32 -9.88 -12.27
N TYR A 105 5.36 -9.61 -11.38
CA TYR A 105 4.91 -10.54 -10.35
C TYR A 105 3.39 -10.53 -10.31
N THR A 106 2.80 -11.65 -9.92
CA THR A 106 1.39 -11.72 -9.50
C THR A 106 1.21 -10.97 -8.18
N VAL A 107 -0.03 -10.67 -7.81
CA VAL A 107 -0.29 -9.99 -6.53
C VAL A 107 0.21 -10.81 -5.34
N ASP A 108 -0.05 -12.12 -5.34
CA ASP A 108 0.36 -13.00 -4.24
C ASP A 108 1.88 -13.04 -4.06
N GLU A 109 2.62 -13.16 -5.17
CA GLU A 109 4.09 -13.12 -5.14
C GLU A 109 4.61 -11.78 -4.62
N ALA A 110 3.98 -10.68 -5.04
CA ALA A 110 4.36 -9.35 -4.59
C ALA A 110 4.10 -9.19 -3.08
N VAL A 111 2.93 -9.61 -2.59
CA VAL A 111 2.57 -9.54 -1.17
C VAL A 111 3.54 -10.38 -0.33
N GLN A 112 3.80 -11.63 -0.73
CA GLN A 112 4.73 -12.52 -0.05
C GLN A 112 6.12 -11.87 0.12
N ARG A 113 6.67 -11.32 -0.96
CA ARG A 113 7.98 -10.66 -0.95
C ARG A 113 7.98 -9.40 -0.08
N THR A 114 6.95 -8.56 -0.20
CA THR A 114 6.85 -7.34 0.61
C THR A 114 6.79 -7.66 2.10
N VAL A 115 6.00 -8.67 2.50
CA VAL A 115 5.91 -9.10 3.90
C VAL A 115 7.25 -9.65 4.40
N HIS A 116 7.93 -10.47 3.62
CA HIS A 116 9.24 -11.01 3.97
C HIS A 116 10.28 -9.89 4.17
N LEU A 117 10.38 -8.96 3.20
CA LEU A 117 11.30 -7.82 3.28
C LEU A 117 10.99 -6.90 4.46
N TRP A 118 9.71 -6.62 4.72
CA TRP A 118 9.29 -5.82 5.87
C TRP A 118 9.70 -6.48 7.19
N HIS A 119 9.56 -7.80 7.29
CA HIS A 119 9.96 -8.53 8.49
C HIS A 119 11.46 -8.44 8.72
N MET A 120 12.27 -8.69 7.69
CA MET A 120 13.74 -8.59 7.78
C MET A 120 14.18 -7.19 8.22
N GLN A 121 13.62 -6.14 7.61
CA GLN A 121 13.94 -4.75 8.00
C GLN A 121 13.58 -4.44 9.45
N LYS A 122 12.52 -5.06 9.98
CA LYS A 122 12.11 -4.89 11.38
C LYS A 122 13.07 -5.62 12.33
N GLU A 123 13.54 -6.80 11.96
CA GLU A 123 14.56 -7.53 12.73
C GLU A 123 15.89 -6.79 12.76
N GLU A 124 16.35 -6.29 11.61
CA GLU A 124 17.57 -5.47 11.53
C GLU A 124 17.51 -4.20 12.38
N LYS A 125 16.34 -3.55 12.47
CA LYS A 125 16.15 -2.39 13.35
C LYS A 125 16.17 -2.75 14.83
N ASN A 126 15.68 -3.93 15.20
CA ASN A 126 15.71 -4.40 16.57
C ASN A 126 17.12 -4.86 17.00
N ASP A 127 17.94 -5.35 16.07
CA ASP A 127 19.30 -5.83 16.34
C ASP A 127 20.34 -4.70 16.49
N LYS A 128 20.10 -3.53 15.89
CA LYS A 128 21.01 -2.37 16.06
C LYS A 128 20.84 -1.77 17.47
N PRO A 129 21.88 -1.83 18.34
CA PRO A 129 21.82 -1.15 19.63
C PRO A 129 21.68 0.36 19.40
N SER A 130 20.80 1.00 20.18
CA SER A 130 20.59 2.44 20.16
C SER A 130 21.94 3.16 20.31
N LYS A 131 22.48 3.68 19.21
CA LYS A 131 23.61 4.60 19.28
C LYS A 131 23.08 5.95 19.77
N THR A 132 23.15 6.16 21.08
CA THR A 132 23.19 7.49 21.71
C THR A 132 24.65 7.86 21.93
N PRO A 133 25.07 9.07 21.56
CA PRO A 133 25.01 10.18 22.51
C PRO A 133 24.10 11.33 22.09
#